data_AF-A0A4Y9Y6Y6-F1
#
_entry.id   AF-A0A4Y9Y6Y6-F1
#
_cell.length_a   1.000
_cell.length_b   1.000
_cell.length_c   1.000
_cell.angle_alpha   90.00
_cell.angle_beta   90.00
_cell.angle_gamma   90.00
#
_symmetry.space_group_name_H-M   'P 1'
#
loop_
_entity.id
_entity.type
_entity.pdbx_description
1 polymer ?
#
loop_
_entity_poly.entity_id
_entity_poly.type
_entity_poly.pdbx_seq_one_letter_code
_entity_poly.pdbx_strand_id
1 'polypeptide(L)'
;MAVPTAHHAAGNSAEYGLPRVPRTLMIREYEPLETIGSASRFHCVFVDAVRAHHLVYEKYQMLHRNIELNSIMWYERDGRVVGVLCDWDLAEDQGTGGSRTIRRAGDSAAMVWPLDWKENSVAKTTTMELPAPAKDQATEPGRNLESAAPSNVATDSQRVVKPRYRTGTGPFMAMDLLRDDDAPIHKYRHDLESFFYAYIYFAATYNPEEQAFGYIKDWQRASLVDIGHSKRHFLLELEVRRDVAKAAHDTLKPLLVDDEAPLMELLYRFCEIETDWHIIASLANSPKLVARNRAKIEEKKKEREAKMSFSIFMELLGAPEE
;
A
#
# COMPACT_ATOMS: atom_id res chain seq x y z
N MET A 1 54.72 -1.10 8.75
CA MET A 1 54.69 -2.02 9.90
C MET A 1 54.15 -1.27 11.12
N ALA A 2 53.18 -1.89 11.79
CA ALA A 2 52.71 -1.65 13.17
C ALA A 2 52.07 -0.30 13.57
N VAL A 3 50.76 -0.38 13.85
CA VAL A 3 49.93 0.44 14.75
C VAL A 3 50.41 0.23 16.21
N PRO A 4 50.33 1.19 17.15
CA PRO A 4 49.17 1.38 18.06
C PRO A 4 48.99 2.86 18.50
N THR A 5 47.95 3.39 19.14
CA THR A 5 46.75 2.95 19.87
C THR A 5 45.97 4.24 20.18
N ALA A 6 44.64 4.26 20.10
CA ALA A 6 43.83 5.32 20.71
C ALA A 6 42.71 4.72 21.56
N HIS A 7 42.61 5.27 22.76
CA HIS A 7 41.89 4.75 23.92
C HIS A 7 40.38 4.64 23.75
N HIS A 8 39.83 3.57 24.32
CA HIS A 8 38.43 3.41 24.70
C HIS A 8 38.00 4.49 25.70
N ALA A 9 36.84 5.10 25.45
CA ALA A 9 35.96 5.61 26.50
C ALA A 9 34.70 4.72 26.51
N ALA A 10 34.64 3.82 27.49
CA ALA A 10 33.53 2.93 27.74
C ALA A 10 32.40 3.71 28.44
N GLY A 11 31.24 3.81 27.79
CA GLY A 11 29.96 4.11 28.43
C GLY A 11 29.21 2.80 28.64
N ASN A 12 29.23 2.29 29.87
CA ASN A 12 28.48 1.11 30.30
C ASN A 12 26.99 1.47 30.46
N SER A 13 26.12 0.86 29.65
CA SER A 13 24.74 0.54 30.05
C SER A 13 24.32 -0.75 29.35
N ALA A 14 24.56 -1.87 30.03
CA ALA A 14 24.10 -3.18 29.62
C ALA A 14 22.66 -3.38 30.08
N GLU A 15 21.70 -3.29 29.16
CA GLU A 15 20.37 -3.88 29.32
C GLU A 15 19.85 -4.30 27.92
N TYR A 16 19.94 -5.61 27.64
CA TYR A 16 19.27 -6.38 26.57
C TYR A 16 19.08 -5.75 25.18
N GLY A 17 20.11 -5.11 24.61
CA GLY A 17 20.17 -4.83 23.19
C GLY A 17 20.81 -5.98 22.43
N LEU A 18 20.03 -6.86 21.78
CA LEU A 18 20.59 -7.76 20.78
C LEU A 18 21.45 -6.92 19.80
N PRO A 19 22.71 -7.29 19.51
CA PRO A 19 23.53 -6.54 18.59
C PRO A 19 22.79 -6.46 17.25
N ARG A 20 22.68 -5.25 16.68
CA ARG A 20 22.20 -5.09 15.29
C ARG A 20 23.23 -5.74 14.38
N VAL A 21 22.97 -6.99 14.01
CA VAL A 21 23.81 -7.74 13.07
C VAL A 21 23.43 -7.28 11.66
N PRO A 22 24.35 -6.69 10.87
CA PRO A 22 24.10 -6.45 9.46
C PRO A 22 23.92 -7.81 8.77
N ARG A 23 22.76 -8.00 8.15
CA ARG A 23 22.47 -9.19 7.35
C ARG A 23 22.52 -8.77 5.89
N THR A 24 23.44 -9.36 5.14
CA THR A 24 23.44 -9.25 3.68
C THR A 24 22.55 -10.34 3.13
N LEU A 25 21.43 -9.95 2.51
CA LEU A 25 20.56 -10.87 1.81
C LEU A 25 21.00 -10.92 0.34
N MET A 26 21.42 -12.09 -0.15
CA MET A 26 21.62 -12.31 -1.58
C MET A 26 20.33 -12.85 -2.17
N ILE A 27 19.64 -12.02 -2.95
CA ILE A 27 18.41 -12.38 -3.67
C ILE A 27 18.76 -12.54 -5.14
N ARG A 28 17.98 -13.35 -5.86
CA ARG A 28 18.01 -13.35 -7.32
C ARG A 28 17.68 -11.94 -7.82
N GLU A 29 18.39 -11.50 -8.86
CA GLU A 29 18.07 -10.26 -9.57
C GLU A 29 16.73 -10.44 -10.29
N TYR A 30 15.78 -9.59 -9.95
CA TYR A 30 14.46 -9.53 -10.58
C TYR A 30 14.39 -8.32 -11.50
N GLU A 31 13.58 -8.46 -12.54
CA GLU A 31 13.32 -7.42 -13.52
C GLU A 31 12.09 -6.59 -13.11
N PRO A 32 12.12 -5.26 -13.30
CA PRO A 32 10.99 -4.40 -13.04
C PRO A 32 9.91 -4.58 -14.13
N LEU A 33 8.67 -4.14 -13.87
CA LEU A 33 7.57 -4.30 -14.84
C LEU A 33 7.77 -3.50 -16.13
N GLU A 34 8.57 -2.44 -16.09
CA GLU A 34 8.97 -1.63 -17.23
C GLU A 34 9.55 -2.48 -18.37
N THR A 35 10.27 -3.56 -18.04
CA THR A 35 10.92 -4.43 -19.02
C THR A 35 10.05 -5.61 -19.46
N ILE A 36 8.79 -5.70 -19.01
CA ILE A 36 7.92 -6.87 -19.24
C ILE A 36 7.56 -7.09 -20.71
N GLY A 37 7.56 -6.01 -21.50
CA GLY A 37 7.34 -6.03 -22.95
C GLY A 37 5.88 -6.10 -23.38
N SER A 38 5.10 -7.09 -22.94
CA SER A 38 3.73 -7.32 -23.44
C SER A 38 2.66 -7.46 -22.36
N ALA A 39 1.41 -7.14 -22.72
CA ALA A 39 0.24 -7.36 -21.88
C ALA A 39 0.08 -8.82 -21.43
N SER A 40 0.35 -9.78 -22.32
CA SER A 40 0.24 -11.20 -22.00
C SER A 40 1.24 -11.64 -20.93
N ARG A 41 2.48 -11.18 -21.02
CA ARG A 41 3.52 -11.45 -20.03
C ARG A 41 3.19 -10.77 -18.70
N PHE A 42 2.72 -9.52 -18.75
CA PHE A 42 2.24 -8.81 -17.57
C PHE A 42 1.11 -9.56 -16.87
N HIS A 43 0.11 -10.05 -17.61
CA HIS A 43 -1.02 -10.78 -17.03
C HIS A 43 -0.54 -12.03 -16.24
N CYS A 44 0.40 -12.80 -16.80
CA CYS A 44 0.99 -13.94 -16.08
C CYS A 44 1.70 -13.52 -14.79
N VAL A 45 2.55 -12.50 -14.87
CA VAL A 45 3.30 -11.97 -13.71
C VAL A 45 2.37 -11.42 -12.64
N PHE A 46 1.32 -10.71 -13.04
CA PHE A 46 0.32 -10.14 -12.17
C PHE A 46 -0.46 -11.24 -11.43
N VAL A 47 -0.90 -12.28 -12.14
CA VAL A 47 -1.56 -13.46 -11.56
C VAL A 47 -0.67 -14.14 -10.52
N ASP A 48 0.61 -14.34 -10.83
CA ASP A 48 1.57 -14.93 -9.88
C ASP A 48 1.74 -14.06 -8.62
N ALA A 49 1.76 -12.74 -8.76
CA ALA A 49 1.86 -11.82 -7.62
C ALA A 49 0.61 -11.87 -6.73
N VAL A 50 -0.59 -11.97 -7.31
CA VAL A 50 -1.85 -12.12 -6.57
C VAL A 50 -1.88 -13.46 -5.82
N ARG A 51 -1.43 -14.55 -6.45
CA ARG A 51 -1.28 -15.86 -5.78
C ARG A 51 -0.27 -15.81 -4.64
N ALA A 52 0.89 -15.17 -4.85
CA ALA A 52 1.91 -15.01 -3.83
C ALA A 52 1.36 -14.25 -2.61
N HIS A 53 0.59 -13.18 -2.85
CA HIS A 53 -0.13 -12.45 -1.81
C HIS A 53 -1.07 -13.37 -1.03
N HIS A 54 -1.90 -14.13 -1.75
CA HIS A 54 -2.86 -15.02 -1.12
C HIS A 54 -2.20 -16.10 -0.26
N LEU A 55 -1.14 -16.74 -0.75
CA LEU A 55 -0.38 -17.76 0.00
C LEU A 55 0.18 -17.20 1.32
N VAL A 56 0.70 -15.97 1.30
CA VAL A 56 1.22 -15.30 2.50
C VAL A 56 0.07 -14.97 3.47
N TYR A 57 -1.05 -14.49 2.94
CA TYR A 57 -2.23 -14.21 3.75
C TYR A 57 -2.82 -15.47 4.38
N GLU A 58 -2.99 -16.56 3.64
CA GLU A 58 -3.50 -17.82 4.20
C GLU A 58 -2.60 -18.35 5.32
N LYS A 59 -1.28 -18.33 5.09
CA LYS A 59 -0.32 -18.92 6.01
C LYS A 59 -0.06 -18.07 7.26
N TYR A 60 -0.08 -16.74 7.11
CA TYR A 60 0.37 -15.82 8.17
C TYR A 60 -0.62 -14.72 8.52
N GLN A 61 -1.78 -14.65 7.85
CA GLN A 61 -2.77 -13.58 8.00
C GLN A 61 -2.17 -12.18 7.80
N MET A 62 -1.13 -12.10 6.96
CA MET A 62 -0.42 -10.86 6.66
C MET A 62 -1.06 -10.13 5.49
N LEU A 63 -1.40 -8.87 5.72
CA LEU A 63 -1.80 -7.93 4.68
C LEU A 63 -0.58 -7.16 4.18
N HIS A 64 -0.48 -6.94 2.88
CA HIS A 64 0.64 -6.26 2.22
C HIS A 64 0.62 -4.76 2.48
N ARG A 65 -0.55 -4.12 2.31
CA ARG A 65 -0.81 -2.69 2.57
C ARG A 65 -0.09 -1.66 1.69
N ASN A 66 0.82 -2.10 0.82
CA ASN A 66 1.46 -1.25 -0.19
C ASN A 66 1.68 -1.96 -1.53
N ILE A 67 0.61 -2.51 -2.10
CA ILE A 67 0.69 -3.07 -3.46
C ILE A 67 0.73 -1.92 -4.46
N GLU A 68 1.79 -1.87 -5.25
CA GLU A 68 2.04 -0.90 -6.31
C GLU A 68 2.83 -1.55 -7.46
N LEU A 69 2.99 -0.87 -8.60
CA LEU A 69 3.69 -1.46 -9.75
C LEU A 69 5.12 -1.93 -9.41
N ASN A 70 5.87 -1.16 -8.62
CA ASN A 70 7.25 -1.50 -8.24
C ASN A 70 7.32 -2.72 -7.31
N SER A 71 6.26 -2.99 -6.55
CA SER A 71 6.19 -4.17 -5.69
C SER A 71 5.99 -5.46 -6.49
N ILE A 72 5.57 -5.37 -7.76
CA ILE A 72 5.41 -6.50 -8.67
C ILE A 72 6.65 -6.56 -9.55
N MET A 73 7.39 -7.65 -9.48
CA MET A 73 8.59 -7.88 -10.28
C MET A 73 8.49 -9.22 -11.01
N TRP A 74 9.42 -9.48 -11.92
CA TRP A 74 9.43 -10.74 -12.64
C TRP A 74 10.83 -11.28 -12.89
N TYR A 75 10.91 -12.55 -13.26
CA TYR A 75 12.13 -13.15 -13.79
C TYR A 75 11.78 -14.28 -14.76
N GLU A 76 12.75 -14.71 -15.55
CA GLU A 76 12.59 -15.88 -16.42
C GLU A 76 13.14 -17.15 -15.77
N ARG A 77 12.36 -18.23 -15.88
CA ARG A 77 12.76 -19.58 -15.46
C ARG A 77 12.23 -20.60 -16.44
N ASP A 78 13.14 -21.40 -17.00
CA ASP A 78 12.79 -22.49 -17.92
C ASP A 78 11.92 -22.02 -19.11
N GLY A 79 12.22 -20.82 -19.64
CA GLY A 79 11.48 -20.18 -20.74
C GLY A 79 10.12 -19.60 -20.35
N ARG A 80 9.79 -19.54 -19.05
CA ARG A 80 8.54 -18.98 -18.53
C ARG A 80 8.81 -17.72 -17.71
N VAL A 81 7.94 -16.72 -17.88
CA VAL A 81 7.90 -15.58 -16.96
C VAL A 81 7.28 -16.01 -15.65
N VAL A 82 7.86 -15.57 -14.54
CA VAL A 82 7.35 -15.81 -13.19
C VAL A 82 7.26 -14.48 -12.46
N GLY A 83 6.08 -14.19 -11.91
CA GLY A 83 5.87 -13.00 -11.09
C GLY A 83 6.32 -13.18 -9.64
N VAL A 84 6.74 -12.08 -9.03
CA VAL A 84 7.16 -12.00 -7.63
C VAL A 84 6.55 -10.75 -7.00
N LEU A 85 6.00 -10.92 -5.80
CA LEU A 85 5.53 -9.79 -4.98
C LEU A 85 6.56 -9.47 -3.89
N CYS A 86 7.13 -8.27 -3.98
CA CYS A 86 8.16 -7.70 -3.11
C CYS A 86 7.55 -6.65 -2.15
N ASP A 87 8.39 -5.98 -1.36
CA ASP A 87 8.03 -4.80 -0.54
C ASP A 87 7.02 -5.03 0.61
N TRP A 88 7.20 -6.13 1.33
CA TRP A 88 6.44 -6.48 2.54
C TRP A 88 6.76 -5.64 3.79
N ASP A 89 7.53 -4.56 3.66
CA ASP A 89 8.00 -3.74 4.80
C ASP A 89 6.86 -3.06 5.58
N LEU A 90 5.74 -2.80 4.91
CA LEU A 90 4.52 -2.22 5.51
C LEU A 90 3.50 -3.27 5.93
N ALA A 91 3.82 -4.56 5.79
CA ALA A 91 2.88 -5.63 6.04
C ALA A 91 2.44 -5.68 7.51
N GLU A 92 1.17 -6.05 7.73
CA GLU A 92 0.61 -6.17 9.07
C GLU A 92 -0.12 -7.50 9.24
N ASP A 93 0.21 -8.17 10.33
CA ASP A 93 -0.49 -9.35 10.81
C ASP A 93 -1.87 -8.98 11.39
N GLN A 94 -2.90 -9.66 10.89
CA GLN A 94 -4.27 -9.51 11.39
C GLN A 94 -4.55 -10.36 12.64
N GLY A 95 -3.74 -11.39 12.92
CA GLY A 95 -3.88 -12.28 14.07
C GLY A 95 -3.58 -11.62 15.42
N THR A 96 -2.76 -10.57 15.45
CA THR A 96 -2.44 -9.80 16.65
C THR A 96 -3.45 -8.66 16.88
N GLY A 97 -4.66 -9.03 17.30
CA GLY A 97 -5.79 -8.14 17.62
C GLY A 97 -5.58 -7.21 18.84
N GLY A 98 -4.63 -6.28 18.77
CA GLY A 98 -4.55 -5.16 19.71
C GLY A 98 -5.66 -4.14 19.44
N SER A 99 -6.29 -3.62 20.50
CA SER A 99 -7.19 -2.45 20.41
C SER A 99 -6.40 -1.26 19.85
N ARG A 100 -6.92 -0.56 18.83
CA ARG A 100 -6.21 0.49 18.08
C ARG A 100 -6.90 1.85 18.23
N THR A 101 -6.15 2.93 18.51
CA THR A 101 -6.66 4.31 18.54
C THR A 101 -6.77 4.93 17.15
N ILE A 102 -7.73 5.85 17.02
CA ILE A 102 -8.22 6.46 15.78
C ILE A 102 -7.51 7.80 15.51
N ARG A 103 -7.07 8.06 14.26
CA ARG A 103 -6.63 9.38 13.78
C ARG A 103 -7.35 9.74 12.47
N ARG A 104 -7.65 11.02 12.27
CA ARG A 104 -8.48 11.55 11.17
C ARG A 104 -7.65 11.83 9.92
N ALA A 105 -8.32 11.90 8.76
CA ALA A 105 -7.70 12.18 7.45
C ALA A 105 -7.07 13.57 7.28
N GLY A 106 -7.20 14.46 8.27
CA GLY A 106 -6.60 15.80 8.26
C GLY A 106 -5.34 15.97 9.13
N ASP A 107 -4.93 14.94 9.88
CA ASP A 107 -3.72 15.02 10.71
C ASP A 107 -2.51 14.73 9.81
N SER A 108 -1.66 15.73 9.60
CA SER A 108 -0.45 15.70 8.77
C SER A 108 0.56 14.64 9.24
N ALA A 109 0.31 13.39 8.86
CA ALA A 109 1.24 12.26 8.86
C ALA A 109 0.72 11.15 7.91
N ALA A 110 0.09 11.51 6.79
CA ALA A 110 0.16 10.64 5.63
C ALA A 110 1.64 10.63 5.21
N MET A 111 2.30 9.48 5.28
CA MET A 111 3.64 9.34 4.72
C MET A 111 3.48 9.25 3.20
N VAL A 112 3.19 10.39 2.58
CA VAL A 112 3.30 10.58 1.14
C VAL A 112 4.78 10.67 0.87
N TRP A 113 5.40 9.58 0.40
CA TRP A 113 6.74 9.69 -0.15
C TRP A 113 6.62 10.53 -1.44
N PRO A 114 7.37 11.64 -1.58
CA PRO A 114 7.55 12.25 -2.89
C PRO A 114 8.12 11.16 -3.81
N LEU A 115 7.45 10.89 -4.93
CA LEU A 115 8.02 10.05 -5.98
C LEU A 115 9.28 10.75 -6.51
N ASP A 116 10.44 10.43 -5.94
CA ASP A 116 11.75 10.79 -6.50
C ASP A 116 12.04 9.86 -7.70
N TRP A 117 11.27 10.02 -8.77
CA TRP A 117 11.64 9.48 -10.07
C TRP A 117 12.79 10.37 -10.58
N LYS A 118 14.02 9.85 -10.54
CA LYS A 118 15.16 10.56 -11.11
C LYS A 118 15.05 10.53 -12.63
N GLU A 119 14.66 11.67 -13.17
CA GLU A 119 15.01 12.11 -14.51
C GLU A 119 16.54 11.97 -14.71
N ASN A 120 16.92 11.35 -15.83
CA ASN A 120 18.26 11.17 -16.40
C ASN A 120 19.08 9.91 -16.05
N SER A 121 19.32 9.20 -17.15
CA SER A 121 20.41 8.29 -17.46
C SER A 121 21.81 8.92 -17.26
N VAL A 122 22.79 8.01 -17.10
CA VAL A 122 24.26 8.22 -17.20
C VAL A 122 25.00 8.75 -15.96
N ALA A 123 25.55 7.78 -15.23
CA ALA A 123 26.89 7.75 -14.59
C ALA A 123 27.23 8.57 -13.33
N LYS A 124 27.91 7.83 -12.43
CA LYS A 124 28.93 8.16 -11.41
C LYS A 124 28.50 8.25 -9.95
N THR A 125 28.98 7.23 -9.23
CA THR A 125 29.32 7.15 -7.81
C THR A 125 29.76 8.49 -7.23
N THR A 126 29.08 8.97 -6.19
CA THR A 126 29.70 9.83 -5.17
C THR A 126 28.99 9.62 -3.84
N THR A 127 29.79 9.21 -2.86
CA THR A 127 29.51 9.05 -1.43
C THR A 127 28.94 10.35 -0.83
N MET A 128 27.88 10.27 -0.03
CA MET A 128 27.41 11.40 0.78
C MET A 128 27.57 11.12 2.27
N GLU A 129 28.41 11.94 2.91
CA GLU A 129 28.59 12.07 4.35
C GLU A 129 27.39 12.80 5.00
N LEU A 130 27.02 12.41 6.22
CA LEU A 130 26.00 13.07 7.03
C LEU A 130 26.55 14.34 7.70
N PRO A 131 25.78 15.46 7.78
CA PRO A 131 26.21 16.65 8.51
C PRO A 131 25.99 16.52 10.03
N ALA A 132 26.94 17.05 10.79
CA ALA A 132 26.92 17.13 12.27
C ALA A 132 25.91 18.18 12.79
N PRO A 133 25.39 18.03 14.04
CA PRO A 133 24.50 19.02 14.64
C PRO A 133 25.27 20.22 15.22
N ALA A 134 24.71 21.41 15.02
CA ALA A 134 25.24 22.69 15.50
C ALA A 134 25.13 22.85 17.03
N LYS A 135 26.12 23.52 17.61
CA LYS A 135 26.23 23.87 19.03
C LYS A 135 25.63 25.25 19.37
N ASP A 136 25.02 25.27 20.55
CA ASP A 136 24.95 26.32 21.58
C ASP A 136 24.30 27.69 21.29
N GLN A 137 23.31 28.02 22.14
CA GLN A 137 23.39 29.21 23.00
C GLN A 137 22.49 29.09 24.25
N ALA A 138 23.07 29.43 25.40
CA ALA A 138 22.56 29.25 26.76
C ALA A 138 21.89 30.52 27.31
N THR A 139 21.02 30.35 28.32
CA THR A 139 20.85 31.27 29.46
C THR A 139 20.13 30.54 30.61
N GLU A 140 20.67 30.71 31.83
CA GLU A 140 20.41 29.98 33.10
C GLU A 140 19.24 30.55 33.97
N PRO A 141 19.07 30.22 35.28
CA PRO A 141 18.76 28.91 35.90
C PRO A 141 17.62 28.97 36.97
N GLY A 142 17.11 27.78 37.36
CA GLY A 142 16.87 27.46 38.77
C GLY A 142 15.43 27.37 39.30
N ARG A 143 14.98 26.15 39.65
CA ARG A 143 14.51 25.79 41.01
C ARG A 143 14.35 24.27 41.18
N ASN A 144 15.01 23.76 42.22
CA ASN A 144 14.96 22.39 42.75
C ASN A 144 13.58 22.01 43.30
N LEU A 145 13.23 20.73 43.22
CA LEU A 145 12.56 19.93 44.27
C LEU A 145 12.59 18.46 43.79
N GLU A 146 13.61 17.71 44.19
CA GLU A 146 13.61 16.74 45.31
C GLU A 146 12.93 15.39 44.99
N SER A 147 13.71 14.37 45.29
CA SER A 147 13.53 12.94 45.13
C SER A 147 12.28 12.35 45.78
N ALA A 148 11.62 11.41 45.08
CA ALA A 148 10.88 10.32 45.70
C ALA A 148 11.24 8.99 44.99
N ALA A 149 11.66 8.01 45.80
CA ALA A 149 12.07 6.66 45.41
C ALA A 149 10.87 5.81 44.91
N PRO A 150 11.11 4.66 44.25
CA PRO A 150 10.10 4.01 43.41
C PRO A 150 9.09 3.22 44.26
N SER A 151 7.80 3.46 44.03
CA SER A 151 6.76 2.55 44.48
C SER A 151 6.61 1.41 43.49
N ASN A 152 7.04 0.22 43.91
CA ASN A 152 6.72 -1.05 43.25
C ASN A 152 5.21 -1.27 43.29
N VAL A 153 4.52 -0.86 42.23
CA VAL A 153 3.18 -1.33 41.91
C VAL A 153 3.28 -2.04 40.57
N ALA A 154 3.04 -3.34 40.59
CA ALA A 154 2.90 -4.15 39.38
C ALA A 154 1.68 -3.62 38.59
N THR A 155 1.90 -2.68 37.68
CA THR A 155 0.90 -2.30 36.70
C THR A 155 0.85 -3.36 35.62
N ASP A 156 -0.25 -4.10 35.65
CA ASP A 156 -0.87 -4.80 34.53
C ASP A 156 -0.40 -4.23 33.19
N SER A 157 0.28 -5.06 32.41
CA SER A 157 0.87 -4.72 31.13
C SER A 157 -0.14 -3.97 30.26
N GLN A 158 -0.01 -2.64 30.21
CA GLN A 158 -0.74 -1.78 29.30
C GLN A 158 -0.53 -2.33 27.89
N ARG A 159 -1.57 -2.97 27.33
CA ARG A 159 -1.62 -3.33 25.91
C ARG A 159 -1.27 -2.07 25.13
N VAL A 160 -0.11 -2.06 24.47
CA VAL A 160 0.32 -0.96 23.63
C VAL A 160 -0.71 -0.80 22.52
N VAL A 161 -1.53 0.24 22.61
CA VAL A 161 -2.56 0.58 21.63
C VAL A 161 -1.86 1.13 20.39
N LYS A 162 -1.85 0.37 19.28
CA LYS A 162 -1.18 0.79 18.04
C LYS A 162 -2.11 1.76 17.27
N PRO A 163 -1.66 2.98 16.93
CA PRO A 163 -2.44 3.90 16.09
C PRO A 163 -2.71 3.33 14.68
N ARG A 164 -3.87 3.67 14.11
CA ARG A 164 -4.24 3.31 12.72
C ARG A 164 -3.62 4.29 11.74
N TYR A 165 -2.98 3.76 10.70
CA TYR A 165 -2.31 4.56 9.68
C TYR A 165 -2.87 4.23 8.29
N ARG A 166 -3.08 5.28 7.47
CA ARG A 166 -3.19 5.13 6.02
C ARG A 166 -1.79 4.90 5.48
N THR A 167 -1.52 3.67 5.09
CA THR A 167 -0.27 3.25 4.44
C THR A 167 -0.60 2.84 3.01
N GLY A 168 0.32 3.09 2.09
CA GLY A 168 0.15 2.75 0.69
C GLY A 168 0.40 3.94 -0.23
N THR A 169 0.69 3.65 -1.49
CA THR A 169 0.86 4.65 -2.54
C THR A 169 -0.50 5.10 -3.10
N GLY A 170 -0.76 6.41 -3.10
CA GLY A 170 -2.07 7.01 -3.40
C GLY A 170 -2.80 6.47 -4.65
N PRO A 171 -2.15 6.42 -5.82
CA PRO A 171 -2.71 5.84 -7.04
C PRO A 171 -3.21 4.40 -6.92
N PHE A 172 -2.66 3.60 -6.01
CA PHE A 172 -3.01 2.18 -5.84
C PHE A 172 -3.88 1.93 -4.61
N MET A 173 -3.91 2.87 -3.67
CA MET A 173 -4.68 2.75 -2.43
C MET A 173 -6.19 2.53 -2.68
N ALA A 174 -6.78 1.59 -1.93
CA ALA A 174 -8.20 1.26 -1.96
C ALA A 174 -9.12 2.43 -1.60
N MET A 175 -10.32 2.49 -2.18
CA MET A 175 -11.25 3.61 -2.05
C MET A 175 -11.59 3.95 -0.60
N ASP A 176 -11.80 2.94 0.24
CA ASP A 176 -12.15 3.19 1.65
C ASP A 176 -11.03 3.87 2.45
N LEU A 177 -9.78 3.65 2.06
CA LEU A 177 -8.62 4.28 2.70
C LEU A 177 -8.43 5.73 2.23
N LEU A 178 -9.01 6.11 1.08
CA LEU A 178 -8.93 7.45 0.51
C LEU A 178 -10.00 8.42 1.03
N ARG A 179 -10.97 7.96 1.83
CA ARG A 179 -12.07 8.80 2.33
C ARG A 179 -11.63 9.71 3.47
N ASP A 180 -12.38 10.79 3.69
CA ASP A 180 -12.15 11.78 4.77
C ASP A 180 -12.48 11.24 6.18
N ASP A 181 -13.17 10.11 6.26
CA ASP A 181 -13.56 9.45 7.52
C ASP A 181 -12.35 8.95 8.35
N ASP A 182 -12.63 8.41 9.53
CA ASP A 182 -11.62 7.69 10.32
C ASP A 182 -10.98 6.56 9.51
N ALA A 183 -9.64 6.46 9.54
CA ALA A 183 -8.92 5.47 8.76
C ALA A 183 -9.47 4.05 9.05
N PRO A 184 -10.03 3.32 8.05
CA PRO A 184 -10.66 2.03 8.27
C PRO A 184 -9.62 0.97 8.68
N ILE A 185 -10.11 -0.19 9.15
CA ILE A 185 -9.23 -1.34 9.38
C ILE A 185 -8.86 -1.84 8.00
N HIS A 186 -7.57 -1.97 7.71
CA HIS A 186 -7.11 -2.55 6.45
C HIS A 186 -7.58 -4.00 6.38
N LYS A 187 -8.17 -4.39 5.27
CA LYS A 187 -8.75 -5.71 5.02
C LYS A 187 -8.08 -6.35 3.82
N TYR A 188 -8.19 -7.67 3.70
CA TYR A 188 -7.70 -8.41 2.53
C TYR A 188 -8.19 -7.84 1.20
N ARG A 189 -9.48 -7.47 1.10
CA ARG A 189 -10.02 -6.86 -0.13
C ARG A 189 -9.39 -5.52 -0.50
N HIS A 190 -8.79 -4.78 0.45
CA HIS A 190 -8.11 -3.52 0.14
C HIS A 190 -6.80 -3.78 -0.61
N ASP A 191 -6.12 -4.88 -0.29
CA ASP A 191 -4.97 -5.33 -1.06
C ASP A 191 -5.40 -5.79 -2.46
N LEU A 192 -6.50 -6.54 -2.58
CA LEU A 192 -7.07 -6.91 -3.89
C LEU A 192 -7.50 -5.69 -4.72
N GLU A 193 -8.10 -4.68 -4.10
CA GLU A 193 -8.44 -3.42 -4.76
C GLU A 193 -7.18 -2.66 -5.22
N SER A 194 -6.07 -2.79 -4.48
CA SER A 194 -4.79 -2.21 -4.87
C SER A 194 -4.18 -2.93 -6.09
N PHE A 195 -4.30 -4.26 -6.16
CA PHE A 195 -3.99 -5.02 -7.38
C PHE A 195 -4.83 -4.56 -8.57
N PHE A 196 -6.14 -4.40 -8.39
CA PHE A 196 -7.02 -3.88 -9.44
C PHE A 196 -6.54 -2.52 -9.98
N TYR A 197 -6.22 -1.57 -9.09
CA TYR A 197 -5.69 -0.27 -9.52
C TYR A 197 -4.31 -0.37 -10.17
N ALA A 198 -3.44 -1.30 -9.74
CA ALA A 198 -2.17 -1.56 -10.41
C ALA A 198 -2.37 -2.07 -11.85
N TYR A 199 -3.36 -2.95 -12.08
CA TYR A 199 -3.71 -3.41 -13.42
C TYR A 199 -4.26 -2.26 -14.28
N ILE A 200 -5.22 -1.46 -13.76
CA ILE A 200 -5.71 -0.27 -14.48
C ILE A 200 -4.55 0.66 -14.84
N TYR A 201 -3.64 0.93 -13.90
CA TYR A 201 -2.52 1.83 -14.13
C TYR A 201 -1.57 1.27 -15.20
N PHE A 202 -1.25 -0.02 -15.17
CA PHE A 202 -0.47 -0.67 -16.21
C PHE A 202 -1.12 -0.50 -17.58
N ALA A 203 -2.40 -0.88 -17.71
CA ALA A 203 -3.12 -0.82 -18.97
C ALA A 203 -3.25 0.62 -19.52
N ALA A 204 -3.38 1.61 -18.63
CA ALA A 204 -3.57 3.00 -18.99
C ALA A 204 -2.27 3.75 -19.33
N THR A 205 -1.12 3.32 -18.77
CA THR A 205 0.09 4.16 -18.78
C THR A 205 1.35 3.47 -19.29
N TYR A 206 1.37 2.14 -19.42
CA TYR A 206 2.56 1.43 -19.89
C TYR A 206 2.78 1.66 -21.39
N ASN A 207 4.00 2.02 -21.77
CA ASN A 207 4.45 2.09 -23.14
C ASN A 207 5.48 0.98 -23.41
N PRO A 208 5.12 -0.07 -24.17
CA PRO A 208 6.03 -1.15 -24.54
C PRO A 208 7.28 -0.73 -25.30
N GLU A 209 7.21 0.33 -26.11
CA GLU A 209 8.32 0.78 -26.96
C GLU A 209 9.35 1.55 -26.14
N GLU A 210 8.89 2.34 -25.17
CA GLU A 210 9.74 3.12 -24.28
C GLU A 210 10.14 2.36 -23.02
N GLN A 211 9.52 1.20 -22.77
CA GLN A 211 9.69 0.42 -21.54
C GLN A 211 9.53 1.29 -20.29
N ALA A 212 8.45 2.09 -20.28
CA ALA A 212 8.23 3.11 -19.26
C ALA A 212 6.74 3.25 -18.94
N PHE A 213 6.47 3.77 -17.74
CA PHE A 213 5.12 4.15 -17.31
C PHE A 213 4.94 5.67 -17.41
N GLY A 214 3.81 6.07 -18.00
CA GLY A 214 3.29 7.42 -17.85
C GLY A 214 2.58 7.63 -16.51
N TYR A 215 1.65 8.58 -16.49
CA TYR A 215 0.89 8.88 -15.28
C TYR A 215 -0.56 9.25 -15.53
N ILE A 216 -1.42 8.80 -14.61
CA ILE A 216 -2.80 9.28 -14.49
C ILE A 216 -2.77 10.50 -13.57
N LYS A 217 -2.72 11.69 -14.16
CA LYS A 217 -2.53 12.96 -13.44
C LYS A 217 -3.49 13.13 -12.25
N ASP A 218 -4.75 12.76 -12.44
CA ASP A 218 -5.78 12.89 -11.41
C ASP A 218 -5.60 11.95 -10.21
N TRP A 219 -4.77 10.91 -10.36
CA TRP A 219 -4.47 9.95 -9.29
C TRP A 219 -3.19 10.30 -8.54
N GLN A 220 -2.41 11.29 -8.98
CA GLN A 220 -1.18 11.76 -8.33
C GLN A 220 -1.38 13.04 -7.51
N ARG A 221 -2.61 13.29 -7.05
CA ARG A 221 -2.94 14.49 -6.28
C ARG A 221 -2.37 14.38 -4.86
N ALA A 222 -1.95 15.51 -4.28
CA ALA A 222 -1.42 15.53 -2.92
C ALA A 222 -2.45 15.11 -1.85
N SER A 223 -3.74 15.34 -2.12
CA SER A 223 -4.84 14.97 -1.24
C SER A 223 -5.34 13.56 -1.55
N LEU A 224 -5.28 12.66 -0.57
CA LEU A 224 -5.86 11.32 -0.69
C LEU A 224 -7.37 11.37 -0.98
N VAL A 225 -8.08 12.33 -0.38
CA VAL A 225 -9.51 12.53 -0.63
C VAL A 225 -9.77 12.91 -2.07
N ASP A 226 -8.92 13.76 -2.65
CA ASP A 226 -9.05 14.13 -4.06
C ASP A 226 -8.77 12.94 -4.99
N ILE A 227 -7.75 12.12 -4.68
CA ILE A 227 -7.50 10.87 -5.42
C ILE A 227 -8.74 9.98 -5.34
N GLY A 228 -9.34 9.83 -4.15
CA GLY A 228 -10.57 9.07 -3.95
C GLY A 228 -11.73 9.59 -4.81
N HIS A 229 -11.93 10.91 -4.88
CA HIS A 229 -12.93 11.50 -5.77
C HIS A 229 -12.63 11.18 -7.24
N SER A 230 -11.40 11.37 -7.70
CA SER A 230 -11.01 11.08 -9.08
C SER A 230 -11.20 9.61 -9.45
N LYS A 231 -10.85 8.67 -8.56
CA LYS A 231 -11.09 7.23 -8.74
C LYS A 231 -12.58 6.91 -8.79
N ARG A 232 -13.39 7.54 -7.94
CA ARG A 232 -14.85 7.39 -7.97
C ARG A 232 -15.44 7.85 -9.31
N HIS A 233 -15.01 9.00 -9.82
CA HIS A 233 -15.41 9.48 -11.15
C HIS A 233 -14.99 8.48 -12.23
N PHE A 234 -13.77 7.95 -12.17
CA PHE A 234 -13.33 6.89 -13.08
C PHE A 234 -14.22 5.63 -13.01
N LEU A 235 -14.60 5.16 -11.83
CA LEU A 235 -15.46 3.97 -11.71
C LEU A 235 -16.88 4.20 -12.25
N LEU A 236 -17.47 5.37 -11.97
CA LEU A 236 -18.89 5.61 -12.23
C LEU A 236 -19.19 6.32 -13.55
N GLU A 237 -18.23 7.04 -14.13
CA GLU A 237 -18.45 7.87 -15.32
C GLU A 237 -17.76 7.30 -16.54
N LEU A 238 -18.57 6.91 -17.54
CA LEU A 238 -18.07 6.31 -18.78
C LEU A 238 -17.12 7.24 -19.56
N GLU A 239 -17.39 8.55 -19.57
CA GLU A 239 -16.53 9.51 -20.29
C GLU A 239 -15.13 9.59 -19.68
N VAL A 240 -15.02 9.57 -18.34
CA VAL A 240 -13.72 9.55 -17.65
C VAL A 240 -12.94 8.27 -18.00
N ARG A 241 -13.61 7.11 -18.06
CA ARG A 241 -12.97 5.86 -18.51
C ARG A 241 -12.51 5.93 -19.96
N ARG A 242 -13.31 6.51 -20.84
CA ARG A 242 -12.97 6.69 -22.26
C ARG A 242 -11.75 7.58 -22.44
N ASP A 243 -11.62 8.65 -21.68
CA ASP A 243 -10.45 9.53 -21.75
C ASP A 243 -9.17 8.82 -21.30
N VAL A 244 -9.24 8.03 -20.22
CA VAL A 244 -8.12 7.18 -19.78
C VAL A 244 -7.76 6.14 -20.85
N ALA A 245 -8.74 5.42 -21.40
CA ALA A 245 -8.50 4.43 -22.44
C ALA A 245 -7.96 5.04 -23.74
N LYS A 246 -8.36 6.27 -24.08
CA LYS A 246 -7.87 6.98 -25.27
C LYS A 246 -6.38 7.31 -25.17
N ALA A 247 -5.89 7.61 -23.97
CA ALA A 247 -4.49 7.92 -23.71
C ALA A 247 -3.57 6.68 -23.66
N ALA A 248 -4.15 5.48 -23.45
CA ALA A 248 -3.40 4.23 -23.38
C ALA A 248 -2.71 3.88 -24.71
N HIS A 249 -1.65 3.08 -24.63
CA HIS A 249 -0.98 2.52 -25.81
C HIS A 249 -1.92 1.59 -26.60
N ASP A 250 -1.85 1.60 -27.93
CA ASP A 250 -2.80 0.88 -28.81
C ASP A 250 -2.89 -0.62 -28.53
N THR A 251 -1.77 -1.26 -28.17
CA THR A 251 -1.74 -2.69 -27.82
C THR A 251 -2.39 -3.01 -26.47
N LEU A 252 -2.60 -2.01 -25.60
CA LEU A 252 -3.19 -2.16 -24.27
C LEU A 252 -4.64 -1.68 -24.22
N LYS A 253 -5.08 -0.83 -25.15
CA LYS A 253 -6.47 -0.34 -25.25
C LYS A 253 -7.53 -1.44 -25.10
N PRO A 254 -7.40 -2.63 -25.73
CA PRO A 254 -8.40 -3.69 -25.57
C PRO A 254 -8.68 -4.05 -24.10
N LEU A 255 -7.68 -3.97 -23.22
CA LEU A 255 -7.86 -4.27 -21.78
C LEU A 255 -8.79 -3.28 -21.07
N LEU A 256 -9.00 -2.08 -21.62
CA LEU A 256 -9.79 -0.99 -21.01
C LEU A 256 -11.13 -0.74 -21.71
N VAL A 257 -11.37 -1.34 -22.87
CA VAL A 257 -12.57 -1.06 -23.69
C VAL A 257 -13.36 -2.30 -24.08
N ASP A 258 -12.75 -3.49 -24.04
CA ASP A 258 -13.45 -4.74 -24.28
C ASP A 258 -14.18 -5.16 -23.00
N ASP A 259 -15.51 -5.22 -23.04
CA ASP A 259 -16.34 -5.56 -21.89
C ASP A 259 -16.06 -6.99 -21.39
N GLU A 260 -15.57 -7.88 -22.26
CA GLU A 260 -15.21 -9.25 -21.91
C GLU A 260 -13.76 -9.38 -21.42
N ALA A 261 -13.00 -8.28 -21.37
CA ALA A 261 -11.64 -8.32 -20.84
C ALA A 261 -11.67 -8.57 -19.32
N PRO A 262 -10.76 -9.41 -18.79
CA PRO A 262 -10.70 -9.68 -17.34
C PRO A 262 -10.59 -8.43 -16.45
N LEU A 263 -9.90 -7.40 -16.95
CA LEU A 263 -9.77 -6.12 -16.25
C LEU A 263 -11.10 -5.35 -16.15
N MET A 264 -11.97 -5.47 -17.15
CA MET A 264 -13.27 -4.83 -17.17
C MET A 264 -14.27 -5.55 -16.27
N GLU A 265 -14.22 -6.87 -16.21
CA GLU A 265 -14.97 -7.68 -15.23
C GLU A 265 -14.61 -7.30 -13.77
N LEU A 266 -13.32 -7.13 -13.47
CA LEU A 266 -12.87 -6.58 -12.19
C LEU A 266 -13.41 -5.18 -11.94
N LEU A 267 -13.36 -4.29 -12.95
CA LEU A 267 -13.88 -2.94 -12.85
C LEU A 267 -15.37 -2.94 -12.49
N TYR A 268 -16.19 -3.76 -13.16
CA TYR A 268 -17.61 -3.87 -12.87
C TYR A 268 -17.86 -4.32 -11.43
N ARG A 269 -17.10 -5.31 -10.95
CA ARG A 269 -17.21 -5.77 -9.56
C ARG A 269 -16.85 -4.67 -8.55
N PHE A 270 -15.79 -3.89 -8.80
CA PHE A 270 -15.43 -2.77 -7.92
C PHE A 270 -16.43 -1.60 -8.00
N CYS A 271 -17.08 -1.38 -9.15
CA CYS A 271 -18.19 -0.43 -9.27
C CYS A 271 -19.38 -0.84 -8.38
N GLU A 272 -19.72 -2.13 -8.32
CA GLU A 272 -20.76 -2.64 -7.42
C GLU A 272 -20.40 -2.43 -5.94
N ILE A 273 -19.15 -2.68 -5.56
CA ILE A 273 -18.65 -2.49 -4.20
C ILE A 273 -18.71 -1.01 -3.81
N GLU A 274 -18.38 -0.10 -4.73
CA GLU A 274 -18.47 1.33 -4.49
C GLU A 274 -19.93 1.81 -4.43
N THR A 275 -20.82 1.22 -5.23
CA THR A 275 -22.25 1.51 -5.18
C THR A 275 -22.86 1.09 -3.84
N ASP A 276 -22.52 -0.10 -3.34
CA ASP A 276 -22.97 -0.55 -2.01
C ASP A 276 -22.49 0.38 -0.89
N TRP A 277 -21.27 0.90 -0.99
CA TRP A 277 -20.77 1.88 -0.03
C TRP A 277 -21.68 3.12 0.00
N HIS A 278 -22.07 3.64 -1.16
CA HIS A 278 -22.98 4.79 -1.24
C HIS A 278 -24.35 4.51 -0.63
N ILE A 279 -24.89 3.31 -0.86
CA ILE A 279 -26.14 2.89 -0.25
C ILE A 279 -26.01 2.86 1.28
N ILE A 280 -24.92 2.28 1.80
CA ILE A 280 -24.64 2.24 3.24
C ILE A 280 -24.51 3.65 3.81
N ALA A 281 -23.74 4.53 3.15
CA ALA A 281 -23.54 5.91 3.58
C ALA A 281 -24.87 6.67 3.64
N SER A 282 -25.72 6.52 2.62
CA SER A 282 -27.07 7.12 2.58
C SER A 282 -27.96 6.60 3.72
N LEU A 283 -27.95 5.29 3.99
CA LEU A 283 -28.68 4.68 5.10
C LEU A 283 -28.17 5.12 6.48
N ALA A 284 -26.90 5.55 6.57
CA ALA A 284 -26.21 5.95 7.79
C ALA A 284 -26.05 7.47 7.97
N ASN A 285 -26.67 8.29 7.11
CA ASN A 285 -26.43 9.74 7.04
C ASN A 285 -26.90 10.56 8.28
N SER A 286 -27.54 9.93 9.27
CA SER A 286 -27.78 10.57 10.56
C SER A 286 -27.91 9.54 11.69
N PRO A 287 -27.67 9.90 12.96
CA PRO A 287 -27.83 8.98 14.09
C PRO A 287 -29.22 8.32 14.16
N LYS A 288 -30.28 9.07 13.79
CA LYS A 288 -31.65 8.58 13.71
C LYS A 288 -31.81 7.50 12.64
N LEU A 289 -31.22 7.71 11.46
CA LEU A 289 -31.26 6.74 10.36
C LEU A 289 -30.42 5.50 10.68
N VAL A 290 -29.24 5.67 11.30
CA VAL A 290 -28.41 4.54 11.76
C VAL A 290 -29.19 3.65 12.73
N ALA A 291 -29.89 4.23 13.71
CA ALA A 291 -30.70 3.45 14.64
C ALA A 291 -31.85 2.71 13.95
N ARG A 292 -32.55 3.39 13.01
CA ARG A 292 -33.67 2.82 12.25
C ARG A 292 -33.24 1.72 11.28
N ASN A 293 -32.10 1.91 10.62
CA ASN A 293 -31.63 1.07 9.51
C ASN A 293 -30.55 0.07 9.93
N ARG A 294 -30.28 -0.08 11.24
CA ARG A 294 -29.17 -0.88 11.77
C ARG A 294 -29.02 -2.25 11.09
N ALA A 295 -30.09 -3.05 11.06
CA ALA A 295 -30.05 -4.37 10.45
C ALA A 295 -29.71 -4.33 8.95
N LYS A 296 -30.32 -3.40 8.20
CA LYS A 296 -30.05 -3.20 6.76
C LYS A 296 -28.63 -2.74 6.49
N ILE A 297 -28.08 -1.87 7.34
CA ILE A 297 -26.70 -1.40 7.24
C ILE A 297 -25.74 -2.57 7.44
N GLU A 298 -25.95 -3.39 8.48
CA GLU A 298 -25.06 -4.53 8.76
C GLU A 298 -25.17 -5.63 7.69
N GLU A 299 -26.37 -5.90 7.18
CA GLU A 299 -26.59 -6.79 6.04
C GLU A 299 -25.86 -6.30 4.79
N LYS A 300 -26.06 -5.03 4.39
CA LYS A 300 -25.38 -4.46 3.21
C LYS A 300 -23.87 -4.40 3.37
N LYS A 301 -23.35 -4.13 4.57
CA LYS A 301 -21.90 -4.23 4.83
C LYS A 301 -21.41 -5.65 4.58
N LYS A 302 -22.13 -6.68 5.06
CA LYS A 302 -21.74 -8.08 4.85
C LYS A 302 -21.76 -8.45 3.37
N GLU A 303 -22.80 -8.05 2.64
CA GLU A 303 -22.89 -8.26 1.19
C GLU A 303 -21.74 -7.59 0.44
N ARG A 304 -21.45 -6.32 0.75
CA ARG A 304 -20.36 -5.57 0.14
C ARG A 304 -19.01 -6.26 0.33
N GLU A 305 -18.73 -6.74 1.54
CA GLU A 305 -17.48 -7.43 1.85
C GLU A 305 -17.39 -8.80 1.16
N ALA A 306 -18.51 -9.47 0.93
CA ALA A 306 -18.55 -10.78 0.25
C ALA A 306 -18.36 -10.68 -1.28
N LYS A 307 -18.47 -9.49 -1.87
CA LYS A 307 -18.30 -9.28 -3.32
C LYS A 307 -16.86 -9.42 -3.82
N MET A 308 -15.88 -9.46 -2.93
CA MET A 308 -14.48 -9.61 -3.32
C MET A 308 -13.71 -10.50 -2.36
N SER A 309 -13.48 -11.74 -2.80
CA SER A 309 -12.56 -12.70 -2.22
C SER A 309 -11.43 -13.00 -3.19
N PHE A 310 -10.41 -13.75 -2.77
CA PHE A 310 -9.37 -14.24 -3.67
C PHE A 310 -9.97 -15.05 -4.83
N SER A 311 -10.84 -16.02 -4.53
CA SER A 311 -11.50 -16.85 -5.54
C SER A 311 -12.26 -16.03 -6.57
N ILE A 312 -13.05 -15.05 -6.13
CA ILE A 312 -13.78 -14.16 -7.05
C ILE A 312 -12.79 -13.35 -7.89
N PHE A 313 -11.72 -12.83 -7.29
CA PHE A 313 -10.72 -12.05 -8.03
C PHE A 313 -10.02 -12.89 -9.11
N MET A 314 -9.65 -14.13 -8.80
CA MET A 314 -9.03 -15.07 -9.73
C MET A 314 -9.98 -15.50 -10.86
N GLU A 315 -11.23 -15.78 -10.52
CA GLU A 315 -12.29 -16.09 -11.48
C GLU A 315 -12.47 -14.95 -12.49
N LEU A 316 -12.59 -13.70 -12.01
CA LEU A 316 -12.74 -12.52 -12.86
C LEU A 316 -11.48 -12.23 -13.70
N LEU A 317 -10.30 -12.62 -13.20
CA LEU A 317 -9.06 -12.57 -13.99
C LEU A 317 -9.01 -13.63 -15.09
N GLY A 318 -9.91 -14.62 -15.10
CA GLY A 318 -9.84 -15.76 -16.01
C GLY A 318 -8.66 -16.69 -15.70
N ALA A 319 -8.18 -16.69 -14.46
CA ALA A 319 -7.00 -17.43 -14.04
C ALA A 319 -7.36 -18.51 -13.00
N PRO A 320 -6.74 -19.71 -13.07
CA PRO A 320 -6.96 -20.73 -12.04
C PRO A 320 -6.36 -20.28 -10.70
N GLU A 321 -6.88 -20.80 -9.60
CA GLU A 321 -6.33 -20.51 -8.26
C GLU A 321 -4.96 -21.18 -8.04
N GLU A 322 -4.73 -22.32 -8.70
CA GLU A 322 -3.51 -23.15 -8.63
C GLU A 322 -2.40 -22.72 -9.61
#